data_AF-A0A812WEG1-F1
#
_entry.id   AF-A0A812WEG1-F1
#
_cell.length_a   1.000
_cell.length_b   1.000
_cell.length_c   1.000
_cell.angle_alpha   90.00
_cell.angle_beta   90.00
_cell.angle_gamma   90.00
#
_symmetry.space_group_name_H-M   'P 1'
#
loop_
_entity.id
_entity.type
_entity.pdbx_description
1 polymer ?
#
loop_
_entity_poly.entity_id
_entity_poly.type
_entity_poly.pdbx_seq_one_letter_code
_entity_poly.pdbx_strand_id
1 'polypeptide(L)'
;MSRKTSTIATPVIVIPSIFLAVLAAQLEQLFPKISEPQGPSAALQAQARKALIFLHVPLFEAATKAKTVVWNSEEVLQVLHSHSDTVVAVFAGHDHNGGYGVDAAGIHHITMNSPLTAEPGSDCYAVLECHSDGWAHFLPHGRAC
;
A
#
# COMPACT_ATOMS: atom_id res chain seq x y z
N MET A 1 -34.13 9.99 -16.14
CA MET A 1 -33.09 10.41 -15.17
C MET A 1 -31.91 9.45 -15.27
N SER A 2 -30.88 9.82 -16.03
CA SER A 2 -29.68 9.01 -16.19
C SER A 2 -28.71 9.35 -15.06
N ARG A 3 -28.41 8.39 -14.18
CA ARG A 3 -27.36 8.56 -13.16
C ARG A 3 -26.02 8.57 -13.88
N LYS A 4 -25.39 9.74 -13.95
CA LYS A 4 -23.99 9.86 -14.34
C LYS A 4 -23.15 9.20 -13.24
N THR A 5 -22.71 7.97 -13.46
CA THR A 5 -21.65 7.35 -12.66
C THR A 5 -20.35 8.05 -13.03
N SER A 6 -19.97 9.04 -12.22
CA SER A 6 -18.65 9.67 -12.35
C SER A 6 -17.66 8.75 -11.65
N THR A 7 -16.94 7.95 -12.43
CA THR A 7 -15.87 7.10 -11.92
C THR A 7 -14.69 8.00 -11.54
N ILE A 8 -14.65 8.44 -10.29
CA ILE A 8 -13.44 9.06 -9.72
C ILE A 8 -12.52 7.90 -9.39
N ALA A 9 -11.60 7.60 -10.31
CA ALA A 9 -10.60 6.56 -10.11
C ALA A 9 -9.62 7.04 -9.02
N THR A 10 -9.81 6.57 -7.79
CA THR A 10 -8.76 6.59 -6.78
C THR A 10 -7.61 5.75 -7.36
N PRO A 11 -6.44 6.32 -7.66
CA PRO A 11 -5.38 5.53 -8.26
C PRO A 11 -4.79 4.63 -7.19
N VAL A 12 -5.06 3.33 -7.29
CA VAL A 12 -4.27 2.30 -6.62
C VAL A 12 -2.92 2.28 -7.33
N ILE A 13 -1.90 2.87 -6.70
CA ILE A 13 -0.57 2.97 -7.29
C ILE A 13 0.25 1.75 -6.86
N VAL A 14 0.28 0.75 -7.72
CA VAL A 14 1.17 -0.41 -7.56
C VAL A 14 2.59 0.04 -7.93
N ILE A 15 3.52 0.06 -6.96
CA ILE A 15 4.93 0.42 -7.19
C ILE A 15 5.79 -0.85 -7.08
N PRO A 16 5.99 -1.61 -8.17
CA PRO A 16 6.85 -2.79 -8.16
C PRO A 16 8.32 -2.35 -8.22
N SER A 17 8.92 -1.93 -7.11
CA SER A 17 10.35 -1.63 -7.10
C SER A 17 11.05 -2.08 -5.82
N ILE A 18 12.20 -2.73 -6.03
CA ILE A 18 13.17 -3.14 -5.00
C ILE A 18 14.20 -2.04 -4.69
N PHE A 19 14.17 -0.90 -5.40
CA PHE A 19 15.15 0.18 -5.25
C PHE A 19 14.52 1.43 -4.59
N LEU A 20 15.01 1.78 -3.41
CA LEU A 20 14.57 2.91 -2.59
C LEU A 20 14.54 4.25 -3.35
N ALA A 21 15.57 4.53 -4.16
CA ALA A 21 15.64 5.77 -4.92
C ALA A 21 14.49 5.91 -5.94
N VAL A 22 14.04 4.78 -6.51
CA VAL A 22 12.89 4.76 -7.42
C VAL A 22 11.59 4.98 -6.64
N LEU A 23 11.43 4.34 -5.48
CA LEU A 23 10.26 4.54 -4.63
C LEU A 23 10.10 6.00 -4.19
N ALA A 24 11.16 6.63 -3.69
CA ALA A 24 11.14 8.02 -3.24
C ALA A 24 10.83 8.98 -4.39
N ALA A 25 11.52 8.84 -5.53
CA ALA A 25 11.27 9.67 -6.70
C ALA A 25 9.84 9.50 -7.23
N GLN A 26 9.30 8.29 -7.19
CA GLN A 26 7.97 7.99 -7.69
C GLN A 26 6.88 8.48 -6.74
N LEU A 27 7.08 8.43 -5.42
CA LEU A 27 6.18 9.04 -4.45
C LEU A 27 6.13 10.57 -4.60
N GLU A 28 7.28 11.22 -4.70
CA GLU A 28 7.33 12.68 -4.90
C GLU A 28 6.74 13.11 -6.26
N GLN A 29 6.91 12.30 -7.32
CA GLN A 29 6.27 12.56 -8.62
C GLN A 29 4.75 12.41 -8.58
N LEU A 30 4.22 11.44 -7.82
CA LEU A 30 2.80 11.08 -7.81
C LEU A 30 2.01 11.84 -6.74
N PHE A 31 2.68 12.28 -5.69
CA PHE A 31 2.13 13.02 -4.55
C PHE A 31 3.05 14.19 -4.21
N PRO A 32 3.19 15.18 -5.11
CA PRO A 32 3.96 16.38 -4.81
C PRO A 32 3.36 17.03 -3.56
N LYS A 33 4.21 17.33 -2.58
CA LYS A 33 3.82 18.04 -1.36
C LYS A 33 3.10 19.32 -1.77
N ILE A 34 1.84 19.47 -1.37
CA ILE A 34 0.96 20.56 -1.83
C ILE A 34 1.60 21.90 -1.44
N SER A 35 2.22 22.58 -2.38
CA SER A 35 2.58 23.98 -2.30
C SER A 35 1.74 24.75 -3.34
N GLU A 36 0.72 25.43 -2.81
CA GLU A 36 -0.29 26.27 -3.49
C GLU A 36 -1.33 25.60 -4.41
N PRO A 37 -2.61 26.01 -4.33
CA PRO A 37 -3.68 25.45 -5.14
C PRO A 37 -3.62 25.98 -6.60
N GLN A 38 -3.21 25.11 -7.52
CA GLN A 38 -3.20 25.39 -8.96
C GLN A 38 -4.62 25.26 -9.57
N GLY A 39 -5.46 26.27 -9.33
CA GLY A 39 -6.70 26.53 -10.10
C GLY A 39 -7.90 25.58 -9.88
N PRO A 40 -9.04 25.83 -10.56
CA PRO A 40 -10.33 25.14 -10.30
C PRO A 40 -10.34 23.64 -10.63
N SER A 41 -9.36 23.13 -11.38
CA SER A 41 -9.11 21.69 -11.58
C SER A 41 -8.54 21.03 -10.31
N ALA A 42 -7.72 21.75 -9.54
CA ALA A 42 -7.11 21.25 -8.31
C ALA A 42 -8.13 21.04 -7.18
N ALA A 43 -9.27 21.74 -7.18
CA ALA A 43 -10.33 21.56 -6.20
C ALA A 43 -11.09 20.22 -6.36
N LEU A 44 -11.16 19.66 -7.58
CA LEU A 44 -11.63 18.28 -7.81
C LEU A 44 -10.54 17.24 -7.51
N GLN A 45 -9.27 17.63 -7.49
CA GLN A 45 -8.14 16.80 -7.06
C GLN A 45 -7.81 16.89 -5.56
N ALA A 46 -8.49 17.79 -4.83
CA ALA A 46 -8.27 18.04 -3.40
C ALA A 46 -8.89 16.97 -2.48
N GLN A 47 -9.27 15.81 -3.02
CA GLN A 47 -9.52 14.65 -2.18
C GLN A 47 -8.15 14.05 -1.83
N ALA A 48 -7.83 13.98 -0.53
CA ALA A 48 -6.59 13.38 -0.04
C ALA A 48 -6.40 11.99 -0.66
N ARG A 49 -5.54 11.89 -1.68
CA ARG A 49 -5.31 10.66 -2.41
C ARG A 49 -4.57 9.71 -1.47
N LYS A 50 -5.10 8.51 -1.29
CA LYS A 50 -4.43 7.47 -0.49
C LYS A 50 -3.59 6.58 -1.38
N ALA A 51 -2.46 6.13 -0.86
CA ALA A 51 -1.51 5.26 -1.56
C ALA A 51 -1.37 3.91 -0.84
N LEU A 52 -1.36 2.85 -1.62
CA LEU A 52 -1.15 1.47 -1.19
C LEU A 52 0.11 0.98 -1.88
N ILE A 53 1.13 0.60 -1.12
CA ILE A 53 2.42 0.20 -1.64
C ILE A 53 2.44 -1.32 -1.78
N PHE A 54 2.98 -1.83 -2.88
CA PHE A 54 3.12 -3.27 -3.12
C PHE A 54 4.58 -3.58 -3.40
N LEU A 55 5.16 -4.47 -2.62
CA LEU A 55 6.56 -4.84 -2.72
C LEU A 55 6.73 -6.34 -2.47
N HIS A 56 7.87 -6.91 -2.83
CA HIS A 56 8.08 -8.35 -2.59
C HIS A 56 8.55 -8.63 -1.16
N VAL A 57 9.52 -7.86 -0.65
CA VAL A 57 10.23 -8.14 0.62
C VAL A 57 9.76 -7.21 1.75
N PRO A 58 9.19 -7.73 2.86
CA PRO A 58 8.63 -6.94 3.95
C PRO A 58 9.56 -5.85 4.53
N LEU A 59 8.97 -4.76 5.03
CA LEU A 59 9.69 -3.64 5.63
C LEU A 59 9.67 -3.66 7.16
N PHE A 60 8.62 -4.23 7.76
CA PHE A 60 8.34 -4.05 9.17
C PHE A 60 8.41 -5.37 9.93
N GLU A 61 9.30 -5.44 10.92
CA GLU A 61 9.57 -6.67 11.67
C GLU A 61 8.32 -7.24 12.36
N ALA A 62 7.40 -6.41 12.86
CA ALA A 62 6.18 -6.92 13.50
C ALA A 62 5.22 -7.59 12.50
N ALA A 63 5.37 -7.32 11.19
CA ALA A 63 4.55 -7.88 10.13
C ALA A 63 5.21 -9.08 9.42
N THR A 64 6.37 -9.55 9.87
CA THR A 64 7.11 -10.67 9.25
C THR A 64 8.10 -11.31 10.24
N LYS A 65 9.01 -12.18 9.78
CA LYS A 65 10.19 -12.60 10.56
C LYS A 65 11.34 -11.60 10.36
N ALA A 66 12.15 -11.38 11.39
CA ALA A 66 13.30 -10.47 11.30
C ALA A 66 14.24 -10.77 10.11
N LYS A 67 14.46 -12.05 9.78
CA LYS A 67 15.32 -12.47 8.66
C LYS A 67 14.73 -12.24 7.26
N THR A 68 13.46 -11.88 7.15
CA THR A 68 12.75 -11.64 5.88
C THR A 68 12.46 -10.16 5.65
N VAL A 69 12.96 -9.28 6.53
CA VAL A 69 12.90 -7.83 6.35
C VAL A 69 13.97 -7.38 5.36
N VAL A 70 13.64 -6.40 4.51
CA VAL A 70 14.60 -5.81 3.57
C VAL A 70 15.77 -5.18 4.34
N TRP A 71 16.98 -5.37 3.83
CA TRP A 71 18.23 -4.97 4.49
C TRP A 71 18.34 -3.47 4.83
N ASN A 72 17.68 -2.60 4.06
CA ASN A 72 17.65 -1.15 4.27
C ASN A 72 16.24 -0.64 4.65
N SER A 73 15.49 -1.44 5.42
CA SER A 73 14.10 -1.13 5.78
C SER A 73 13.93 0.22 6.47
N GLU A 74 14.87 0.61 7.33
CA GLU A 74 14.84 1.90 8.03
C GLU A 74 14.80 3.09 7.07
N GLU A 75 15.66 3.08 6.03
CA GLU A 75 15.71 4.14 5.02
C GLU A 75 14.40 4.19 4.21
N VAL A 76 13.84 3.03 3.89
CA VAL A 76 12.56 2.93 3.16
C VAL A 76 11.40 3.45 4.01
N LEU A 77 11.33 3.02 5.28
CA LEU A 77 10.30 3.46 6.22
C LEU A 77 10.38 4.97 6.44
N GLN A 78 11.57 5.56 6.53
CA GLN A 78 11.73 7.01 6.67
C GLN A 78 11.09 7.77 5.49
N VAL A 79 11.26 7.29 4.26
CA VAL A 79 10.61 7.86 3.08
C VAL A 79 9.09 7.72 3.17
N LEU A 80 8.58 6.55 3.55
CA LEU A 80 7.13 6.32 3.69
C LEU A 80 6.53 7.18 4.80
N HIS A 81 7.20 7.32 5.94
CA HIS A 81 6.75 8.14 7.08
C HIS A 81 6.67 9.62 6.71
N SER A 82 7.54 10.10 5.82
CA SER A 82 7.47 11.48 5.29
C SER A 82 6.24 11.73 4.39
N HIS A 83 5.52 10.67 4.02
CA HIS A 83 4.27 10.69 3.24
C HIS A 83 3.13 9.96 3.99
N SER A 84 3.15 9.92 5.32
CA SER A 84 2.19 9.17 6.16
C SER A 84 0.75 9.68 6.08
N ASP A 85 0.53 10.91 5.62
CA ASP A 85 -0.78 11.47 5.31
C ASP A 85 -1.41 10.83 4.05
N THR A 86 -0.56 10.28 3.18
CA THR A 86 -0.90 9.70 1.87
C THR A 86 -0.82 8.18 1.90
N VAL A 87 0.28 7.60 2.39
CA VAL A 87 0.53 6.16 2.41
C VAL A 87 -0.23 5.51 3.56
N VAL A 88 -1.16 4.61 3.24
CA VAL A 88 -2.01 3.95 4.25
C VAL A 88 -1.58 2.52 4.55
N ALA A 89 -1.06 1.80 3.55
CA ALA A 89 -0.66 0.42 3.73
C ALA A 89 0.47 0.00 2.78
N VAL A 90 1.23 -1.01 3.22
CA VAL A 90 2.29 -1.70 2.48
C VAL A 90 1.93 -3.19 2.45
N PHE A 91 1.83 -3.74 1.26
CA PHE A 91 1.61 -5.16 1.00
C PHE A 91 2.92 -5.79 0.54
N ALA A 92 3.28 -6.89 1.21
CA ALA A 92 4.49 -7.65 0.97
C ALA A 92 4.18 -9.13 0.73
N GLY A 93 5.17 -9.87 0.23
CA GLY A 93 5.18 -11.33 0.22
C GLY A 93 6.45 -11.84 0.90
N HIS A 94 7.18 -12.71 0.21
CA HIS A 94 8.49 -13.26 0.62
C HIS A 94 8.46 -14.17 1.86
N ASP A 95 7.89 -13.74 2.99
CA ASP A 95 7.60 -14.66 4.10
C ASP A 95 6.30 -15.41 3.87
N HIS A 96 6.41 -16.68 3.48
CA HIS A 96 5.27 -17.54 3.18
C HIS A 96 4.30 -17.72 4.36
N ASN A 97 4.74 -17.44 5.59
CA ASN A 97 3.88 -17.53 6.77
C ASN A 97 2.97 -16.31 6.98
N GLY A 98 3.16 -15.24 6.21
CA GLY A 98 2.38 -14.02 6.35
C GLY A 98 2.68 -13.25 7.63
N GLY A 99 1.92 -12.19 7.87
CA GLY A 99 2.01 -11.38 9.08
C GLY A 99 1.38 -10.01 8.91
N TYR A 100 1.14 -9.34 10.04
CA TYR A 100 0.51 -8.04 10.08
C TYR A 100 1.05 -7.19 11.23
N GLY A 101 1.26 -5.90 10.97
CA GLY A 101 1.64 -4.94 11.99
C GLY A 101 1.33 -3.51 11.56
N VAL A 102 1.20 -2.61 12.52
CA VAL A 102 1.05 -1.16 12.28
C VAL A 102 2.26 -0.46 12.86
N ASP A 103 2.90 0.40 12.08
CA ASP A 103 4.07 1.14 12.53
C ASP A 103 3.70 2.43 13.30
N ALA A 104 4.72 3.12 13.81
CA ALA A 104 4.54 4.34 14.59
C ALA A 104 3.94 5.52 13.79
N ALA A 105 4.00 5.48 12.45
CA ALA A 105 3.39 6.48 11.58
C ALA A 105 1.93 6.12 11.20
N GLY A 106 1.41 4.99 11.70
CA GLY A 106 0.07 4.51 11.41
C GLY A 106 -0.07 3.79 10.08
N ILE A 107 1.05 3.42 9.43
CA ILE A 107 1.02 2.68 8.16
C ILE A 107 0.80 1.19 8.48
N HIS A 108 -0.17 0.58 7.81
CA HIS A 108 -0.42 -0.86 7.91
C HIS A 108 0.60 -1.64 7.08
N HIS A 109 1.24 -2.65 7.64
CA HIS A 109 2.13 -3.57 6.93
C HIS A 109 1.50 -4.95 6.92
N ILE A 110 1.21 -5.46 5.71
CA ILE A 110 0.57 -6.75 5.47
C ILE A 110 1.54 -7.62 4.68
N THR A 111 1.96 -8.74 5.24
CA THR A 111 2.71 -9.77 4.52
C THR A 111 1.76 -10.90 4.13
N MET A 112 1.57 -11.12 2.83
CA MET A 112 0.69 -12.16 2.31
C MET A 112 1.31 -13.54 2.47
N ASN A 113 0.51 -14.51 2.90
CA ASN A 113 0.90 -15.92 2.81
C ASN A 113 1.17 -16.34 1.37
N SER A 114 2.00 -17.36 1.21
CA SER A 114 2.28 -17.93 -0.11
C SER A 114 1.28 -19.04 -0.45
N PRO A 115 0.65 -18.99 -1.65
CA PRO A 115 -0.19 -20.08 -2.14
C PRO A 115 0.54 -21.42 -2.21
N LEU A 116 1.88 -21.41 -2.33
CA LEU A 116 2.72 -22.62 -2.30
C LEU A 116 2.59 -23.40 -0.99
N THR A 117 2.20 -22.73 0.09
CA THR A 117 2.06 -23.33 1.43
C THR A 117 0.60 -23.48 1.87
N ALA A 118 -0.34 -23.24 0.96
CA ALA A 118 -1.76 -23.46 1.21
C ALA A 118 -2.10 -24.95 1.11
N GLU A 119 -3.13 -25.38 1.83
CA GLU A 119 -3.64 -26.74 1.68
C GLU A 119 -4.22 -26.93 0.27
N PRO A 120 -3.98 -28.07 -0.40
CA PRO A 120 -4.58 -28.31 -1.71
C PRO A 120 -6.11 -28.19 -1.67
N GLY A 121 -6.66 -27.34 -2.55
CA GLY A 121 -8.10 -27.05 -2.59
C GLY A 121 -8.58 -25.94 -1.65
N SER A 122 -7.67 -25.29 -0.92
CA SER A 122 -7.96 -24.07 -0.15
C SER A 122 -7.56 -22.80 -0.90
N ASP A 123 -8.20 -21.68 -0.54
CA ASP A 123 -7.88 -20.35 -1.08
C ASP A 123 -6.65 -19.73 -0.37
N CYS A 124 -5.90 -18.93 -1.12
CA CYS A 124 -4.78 -18.13 -0.62
C CYS A 124 -4.63 -16.88 -1.48
N TYR A 125 -5.59 -15.96 -1.36
CA TYR A 125 -5.55 -14.66 -2.03
C TYR A 125 -6.37 -13.65 -1.24
N ALA A 126 -6.28 -12.37 -1.61
CA ALA A 126 -7.14 -11.35 -1.06
C ALA A 126 -7.66 -10.42 -2.15
N VAL A 127 -8.82 -9.82 -1.91
CA VAL A 127 -9.39 -8.77 -2.74
C VAL A 127 -9.29 -7.46 -1.99
N LEU A 128 -8.81 -6.42 -2.66
CA LEU A 128 -8.77 -5.07 -2.12
C LEU A 128 -9.81 -4.21 -2.86
N GLU A 129 -10.87 -3.83 -2.15
CA GLU A 129 -11.92 -2.96 -2.68
C GLU A 129 -11.63 -1.52 -2.28
N CYS A 130 -11.23 -0.68 -3.25
CA CYS A 130 -10.89 0.72 -3.00
C CYS A 130 -12.08 1.63 -3.33
N HIS A 131 -12.45 2.48 -2.39
CA HIS A 131 -13.60 3.35 -2.49
C HIS A 131 -13.19 4.80 -2.78
N SER A 132 -14.12 5.56 -3.38
CA SER A 132 -13.90 6.96 -3.74
C SER A 132 -13.90 7.91 -2.54
N ASP A 133 -14.30 7.46 -1.36
CA ASP A 133 -14.25 8.22 -0.10
C ASP A 133 -12.89 8.05 0.63
N GLY A 134 -11.96 7.30 0.05
CA GLY A 134 -10.62 7.07 0.60
C GLY A 134 -10.52 5.87 1.53
N TRP A 135 -11.59 5.08 1.69
CA TRP A 135 -11.54 3.79 2.37
C TRP A 135 -11.12 2.65 1.43
N ALA A 136 -10.51 1.61 2.00
CA ALA A 136 -10.26 0.36 1.30
C ALA A 136 -10.63 -0.83 2.21
N HIS A 137 -11.32 -1.82 1.65
CA HIS A 137 -11.58 -3.09 2.33
C HIS A 137 -10.60 -4.15 1.84
N PHE A 138 -9.89 -4.75 2.79
CA PHE A 138 -9.05 -5.91 2.54
C PHE A 138 -9.83 -7.18 2.90
N LEU A 139 -10.14 -7.99 1.89
CA LEU A 139 -10.97 -9.18 1.98
C LEU A 139 -10.10 -10.43 1.73
N PRO A 140 -9.51 -11.04 2.79
CA PRO A 140 -8.71 -12.24 2.65
C PRO A 140 -9.59 -13.48 2.41
N HIS A 141 -9.14 -14.36 1.52
CA HIS A 141 -9.75 -15.65 1.23
C HIS A 141 -8.80 -16.78 1.58
N GLY A 142 -9.27 -17.65 2.48
CA GLY A 142 -8.47 -18.73 3.05
C GLY A 142 -7.27 -18.19 3.84
N ARG A 143 -6.08 -18.74 3.59
CA ARG A 143 -4.85 -18.36 4.31
C ARG A 143 -4.21 -17.16 3.62
N ALA A 144 -4.64 -15.94 3.93
CA ALA A 144 -4.19 -14.72 3.24
C ALA A 144 -3.89 -13.52 4.18
N CYS A 145 -3.55 -13.78 5.44
CA CYS A 145 -2.93 -12.87 6.41
C CYS A 145 -2.53 -13.64 7.69
#